data_AF-A0A1E3K755-F1
#
_entry.id   AF-A0A1E3K755-F1
#
_cell.length_a   1.000
_cell.length_b   1.000
_cell.length_c   1.000
_cell.angle_alpha   90.00
_cell.angle_beta   90.00
_cell.angle_gamma   90.00
#
_symmetry.space_group_name_H-M   'P 1'
#
loop_
_entity.id
_entity.type
_entity.pdbx_description
1 polymer ?
#
loop_
_entity_poly.entity_id
_entity_poly.type
_entity_poly.pdbx_seq_one_letter_code
_entity_poly.pdbx_strand_id
1 'polypeptide(L)'
;MRPFLTTLAVLAAATSIHALAREDYLSATENFIQQYLSPNNEKVAHSINSTLFAENVTGTVDILRTSSSLELTTSPPAFSFDGRELATEYLFGFFVGQAKDATDPSPYGIPVSYKYSALMIQEPYVQASVKFGFYYPVLNTTVPVQIDIWFLFNDNLEVQQYDLVLRRAAWAFEDLAPYLTPFMAARLSLPQNTSQPTILRSYFTQKICSTALSYCNGTNQQYSSFEDCEEQLGGKDLGEWFRAGDDNLVCRNLHVPMVPLRPQVHCEHVGPSGGDMCIPRNYSQVVLDEHFPAGFLAQQPHQVSGDASSSPSSPSPPTDDDEEDGDDDEEWKRQEEE
;
A
#
# COMPACT_ATOMS: atom_id res chain seq x y z
N MET A 1 23.19 66.62 -38.49
CA MET A 1 22.63 65.77 -37.41
C MET A 1 21.79 64.69 -38.07
N ARG A 2 22.26 63.44 -38.07
CA ARG A 2 21.52 62.25 -38.53
C ARG A 2 21.23 61.42 -37.27
N PRO A 3 19.98 61.00 -36.99
CA PRO A 3 19.74 60.11 -35.87
C PRO A 3 20.15 58.70 -36.27
N PHE A 4 20.98 58.08 -35.44
CA PHE A 4 21.22 56.64 -35.42
C PHE A 4 19.94 55.97 -34.89
N LEU A 5 19.29 55.14 -35.71
CA LEU A 5 18.36 54.12 -35.22
C LEU A 5 19.17 52.89 -34.88
N THR A 6 19.35 52.62 -33.60
CA THR A 6 19.89 51.36 -33.09
C THR A 6 18.70 50.43 -32.84
N THR A 7 18.45 49.50 -33.77
CA THR A 7 17.43 48.46 -33.60
C THR A 7 17.99 47.38 -32.67
N LEU A 8 17.53 47.34 -31.43
CA LEU A 8 17.84 46.27 -30.49
C LEU A 8 16.97 45.05 -30.83
N ALA A 9 17.53 44.05 -31.51
CA ALA A 9 16.86 42.78 -31.71
C ALA A 9 16.94 41.96 -30.41
N VAL A 10 15.85 41.91 -29.66
CA VAL A 10 15.69 40.96 -28.54
C VAL A 10 15.46 39.57 -29.15
N LEU A 11 16.49 38.73 -29.14
CA LEU A 11 16.35 37.30 -29.43
C LEU A 11 15.59 36.68 -28.25
N ALA A 12 14.29 36.44 -28.40
CA ALA A 12 13.57 35.56 -27.49
C ALA A 12 14.08 34.14 -27.73
N ALA A 13 14.95 33.65 -26.85
CA ALA A 13 15.29 32.24 -26.80
C ALA A 13 14.03 31.48 -26.36
N ALA A 14 13.31 30.91 -27.33
CA ALA A 14 12.26 29.96 -27.04
C ALA A 14 12.92 28.73 -26.41
N THR A 15 12.90 28.63 -25.08
CA THR A 15 13.14 27.37 -24.39
C THR A 15 12.03 26.43 -24.82
N SER A 16 12.34 25.48 -25.70
CA SER A 16 11.42 24.42 -26.08
C SER A 16 11.09 23.61 -24.84
N ILE A 17 9.93 23.89 -24.23
CA ILE A 17 9.31 23.00 -23.25
C ILE A 17 9.00 21.73 -24.05
N HIS A 18 9.83 20.69 -23.88
CA HIS A 18 9.54 19.38 -24.43
C HIS A 18 8.39 18.83 -23.60
N ALA A 19 7.18 18.83 -24.16
CA ALA A 19 6.07 18.11 -23.55
C ALA A 19 6.43 16.63 -23.50
N LEU A 20 6.26 16.00 -22.33
CA LEU A 20 6.46 14.57 -22.16
C LEU A 20 5.55 13.80 -23.10
N ALA A 21 6.12 12.81 -23.78
CA ALA A 21 5.40 11.97 -24.71
C ALA A 21 4.93 10.67 -24.03
N ARG A 22 3.98 9.97 -24.66
CA ARG A 22 3.39 8.73 -24.12
C ARG A 22 4.45 7.67 -23.78
N GLU A 23 5.46 7.57 -24.62
CA GLU A 23 6.60 6.66 -24.47
C GLU A 23 7.43 6.95 -23.21
N ASP A 24 7.46 8.19 -22.74
CA ASP A 24 8.18 8.56 -21.51
C ASP A 24 7.48 7.95 -20.29
N TYR A 25 6.14 8.02 -20.22
CA TYR A 25 5.35 7.39 -19.16
C TYR A 25 5.41 5.86 -19.20
N LEU A 26 5.42 5.27 -20.39
CA LEU A 26 5.66 3.82 -20.55
C LEU A 26 7.04 3.44 -19.99
N SER A 27 8.08 4.16 -20.39
CA SER A 27 9.46 3.90 -19.96
C SER A 27 9.62 4.09 -18.44
N ALA A 28 8.98 5.11 -17.87
CA ALA A 28 8.96 5.34 -16.43
C ALA A 28 8.27 4.20 -15.67
N THR A 29 7.12 3.72 -16.19
CA THR A 29 6.38 2.59 -15.61
C THR A 29 7.18 1.29 -15.70
N GLU A 30 7.80 1.01 -16.84
CA GLU A 30 8.66 -0.16 -17.01
C GLU A 30 9.88 -0.09 -16.09
N ASN A 31 10.54 1.07 -15.99
CA ASN A 31 11.64 1.26 -15.06
C ASN A 31 11.20 1.00 -13.61
N PHE A 32 10.06 1.54 -13.18
CA PHE A 32 9.50 1.27 -11.85
C PHE A 32 9.34 -0.23 -11.59
N ILE A 33 8.70 -0.94 -12.53
CA ILE A 33 8.47 -2.39 -12.43
C ILE A 33 9.79 -3.17 -12.41
N GLN A 34 10.77 -2.79 -13.23
CA GLN A 34 12.09 -3.44 -13.26
C GLN A 34 12.86 -3.24 -11.94
N GLN A 35 12.74 -2.05 -11.33
CA GLN A 35 13.31 -1.78 -10.02
C GLN A 35 12.61 -2.59 -8.92
N TYR A 36 11.34 -2.95 -9.09
CA TYR A 36 10.56 -3.73 -8.12
C TYR A 36 10.95 -5.21 -8.09
N LEU A 37 11.56 -5.74 -9.15
CA LEU A 37 12.04 -7.13 -9.20
C LEU A 37 13.37 -7.30 -8.44
N SER A 38 13.56 -8.47 -7.86
CA SER A 38 14.86 -8.90 -7.32
C SER A 38 15.87 -9.17 -8.44
N PRO A 39 17.15 -8.78 -8.27
CA PRO A 39 17.75 -8.17 -7.08
C PRO A 39 17.72 -6.62 -7.05
N ASN A 40 17.08 -5.96 -8.03
CA ASN A 40 17.10 -4.50 -8.12
C ASN A 40 16.42 -3.82 -6.92
N ASN A 41 15.33 -4.43 -6.44
CA ASN A 41 14.54 -3.93 -5.31
C ASN A 41 15.36 -3.75 -4.03
N GLU A 42 16.38 -4.58 -3.80
CA GLU A 42 17.24 -4.48 -2.63
C GLU A 42 17.97 -3.13 -2.58
N LYS A 43 18.53 -2.71 -3.71
CA LYS A 43 19.23 -1.42 -3.80
C LYS A 43 18.28 -0.25 -3.57
N VAL A 44 17.07 -0.34 -4.11
CA VAL A 44 16.05 0.71 -3.95
C VAL A 44 15.57 0.79 -2.51
N ALA A 45 15.24 -0.35 -1.90
CA ALA A 45 14.86 -0.41 -0.49
C ALA A 45 15.93 0.17 0.43
N HIS A 46 17.21 -0.16 0.19
CA HIS A 46 18.32 0.36 0.98
C HIS A 46 18.60 1.85 0.75
N SER A 47 18.12 2.44 -0.34
CA SER A 47 18.22 3.88 -0.55
C SER A 47 17.31 4.66 0.41
N ILE A 48 16.23 4.02 0.89
CA ILE A 48 15.13 4.57 1.70
C ILE A 48 14.39 5.72 1.01
N ASN A 49 15.05 6.58 0.25
CA ASN A 49 14.51 7.81 -0.31
C ASN A 49 14.57 7.79 -1.85
N SER A 50 13.90 6.81 -2.48
CA SER A 50 14.01 6.57 -3.92
C SER A 50 13.42 7.70 -4.77
N THR A 51 14.18 8.18 -5.76
CA THR A 51 13.70 9.18 -6.73
C THR A 51 12.76 8.59 -7.81
N LEU A 52 12.34 7.32 -7.66
CA LEU A 52 11.20 6.81 -8.42
C LEU A 52 9.89 7.50 -8.00
N PHE A 53 9.85 8.04 -6.79
CA PHE A 53 8.70 8.76 -6.24
C PHE A 53 8.98 10.25 -6.11
N ALA A 54 7.95 11.07 -6.24
CA ALA A 54 8.00 12.47 -5.84
C ALA A 54 8.22 12.55 -4.32
N GLU A 55 8.79 13.66 -3.83
CA GLU A 55 9.01 13.85 -2.39
C GLU A 55 7.69 13.79 -1.61
N ASN A 56 6.64 14.37 -2.19
CA ASN A 56 5.27 14.41 -1.65
C ASN A 56 4.37 13.31 -2.21
N VAL A 57 4.92 12.15 -2.61
CA VAL A 57 4.11 11.04 -3.11
C VAL A 57 3.02 10.66 -2.11
N THR A 58 1.83 10.37 -2.61
CA THR A 58 0.79 9.71 -1.81
C THR A 58 0.42 8.36 -2.41
N GLY A 59 0.08 7.38 -1.59
CA GLY A 59 -0.32 6.11 -2.17
C GLY A 59 -0.90 5.05 -1.26
N THR A 60 -1.68 4.16 -1.87
CA THR A 60 -2.40 3.08 -1.19
C THR A 60 -2.08 1.71 -1.75
N VAL A 61 -2.26 0.71 -0.89
CA VAL A 61 -2.28 -0.71 -1.27
C VAL A 61 -3.53 -1.33 -0.65
N ASP A 62 -4.40 -1.87 -1.48
CA ASP A 62 -5.78 -2.27 -1.14
C ASP A 62 -5.92 -3.07 0.17
N ILE A 63 -5.26 -4.22 0.30
CA ILE A 63 -5.39 -5.12 1.47
C ILE A 63 -4.68 -4.55 2.71
N LEU A 64 -3.85 -3.53 2.53
CA LEU A 64 -3.06 -2.88 3.58
C LEU A 64 -3.65 -1.53 3.99
N ARG A 65 -4.75 -1.10 3.38
CA ARG A 65 -5.31 0.24 3.63
C ARG A 65 -5.87 0.39 5.04
N THR A 66 -5.29 1.27 5.83
CA THR A 66 -5.79 1.60 7.18
C THR A 66 -6.66 2.85 7.10
N SER A 67 -7.91 2.77 7.56
CA SER A 67 -8.64 4.00 7.89
C SER A 67 -8.13 4.49 9.24
N SER A 68 -7.76 5.75 9.37
CA SER A 68 -7.79 6.37 10.68
C SER A 68 -8.91 7.37 10.71
N SER A 69 -9.91 7.12 11.56
CA SER A 69 -10.33 8.03 12.62
C SER A 69 -11.77 7.76 12.99
N LEU A 70 -11.97 7.41 14.25
CA LEU A 70 -13.23 7.62 14.95
C LEU A 70 -13.58 9.11 15.14
N GLU A 71 -12.74 10.04 14.69
CA GLU A 71 -12.94 11.49 14.76
C GLU A 71 -12.74 12.17 13.39
N LEU A 72 -13.86 12.56 12.78
CA LEU A 72 -13.97 13.35 11.55
C LEU A 72 -13.34 14.77 11.63
N THR A 73 -12.56 15.08 12.66
CA THR A 73 -12.28 16.48 13.05
C THR A 73 -10.80 16.83 13.25
N THR A 74 -9.87 15.89 13.17
CA THR A 74 -8.44 16.19 13.29
C THR A 74 -7.69 15.73 12.05
N SER A 75 -7.68 16.62 11.06
CA SER A 75 -6.81 16.50 9.88
C SER A 75 -5.34 16.36 10.33
N PRO A 76 -4.58 15.39 9.76
CA PRO A 76 -5.02 14.31 8.90
C PRO A 76 -5.13 12.98 9.66
N PRO A 77 -6.24 12.25 9.51
CA PRO A 77 -6.21 10.85 9.83
C PRO A 77 -6.64 10.05 8.58
N ALA A 78 -5.73 9.28 7.97
CA ALA A 78 -5.93 7.91 7.45
C ALA A 78 -4.70 7.48 6.66
N PHE A 79 -4.36 6.21 6.77
CA PHE A 79 -3.08 5.69 6.38
C PHE A 79 -2.94 5.35 4.92
N SER A 80 -1.80 5.78 4.45
CA SER A 80 -1.26 5.66 3.13
C SER A 80 0.25 5.64 3.27
N PHE A 81 0.93 5.09 2.27
CA PHE A 81 2.38 5.02 2.24
C PHE A 81 2.96 6.34 1.73
N ASP A 82 2.56 7.42 2.39
CA ASP A 82 2.87 8.79 1.97
C ASP A 82 4.30 9.17 2.27
N GLY A 83 4.83 10.01 1.40
CA GLY A 83 6.22 10.41 1.45
C GLY A 83 7.14 9.34 0.87
N ARG A 84 8.21 9.84 0.23
CA ARG A 84 9.16 9.03 -0.51
C ARG A 84 9.78 7.91 0.31
N GLU A 85 10.00 8.13 1.60
CA GLU A 85 10.62 7.15 2.48
C GLU A 85 9.73 5.93 2.75
N LEU A 86 8.47 6.15 3.12
CA LEU A 86 7.52 5.06 3.36
C LEU A 86 7.21 4.33 2.05
N ALA A 87 6.90 5.06 0.97
CA ALA A 87 6.64 4.44 -0.34
C ALA A 87 7.78 3.51 -0.79
N THR A 88 9.04 3.92 -0.59
CA THR A 88 10.22 3.11 -0.92
C THR A 88 10.31 1.84 -0.07
N GLU A 89 10.13 1.94 1.23
CA GLU A 89 10.24 0.80 2.15
C GLU A 89 9.14 -0.23 1.94
N TYR A 90 7.89 0.21 1.80
CA TYR A 90 6.77 -0.71 1.66
C TYR A 90 6.73 -1.39 0.30
N LEU A 91 7.00 -0.64 -0.79
CA LEU A 91 6.93 -1.24 -2.13
C LEU A 91 8.18 -2.05 -2.47
N PHE A 92 9.36 -1.68 -1.98
CA PHE A 92 10.61 -2.39 -2.32
C PHE A 92 11.15 -3.23 -1.16
N GLY A 93 11.16 -2.68 0.05
CA GLY A 93 11.77 -3.29 1.23
C GLY A 93 11.04 -4.50 1.79
N PHE A 94 9.73 -4.58 1.58
CA PHE A 94 8.89 -5.70 2.03
C PHE A 94 9.42 -7.07 1.60
N PHE A 95 10.00 -7.18 0.39
CA PHE A 95 10.49 -8.44 -0.19
C PHE A 95 11.99 -8.70 0.05
N VAL A 96 12.72 -7.71 0.58
CA VAL A 96 14.18 -7.79 0.76
C VAL A 96 14.56 -8.68 1.93
N GLY A 97 13.69 -8.79 2.95
CA GLY A 97 13.91 -9.71 4.07
C GLY A 97 13.94 -11.17 3.63
N GLN A 98 13.07 -11.57 2.71
CA GLN A 98 12.94 -12.94 2.21
C GLN A 98 14.10 -13.32 1.29
N ALA A 99 14.65 -12.37 0.53
CA ALA A 99 15.82 -12.61 -0.30
C ALA A 99 17.06 -13.05 0.52
N LYS A 100 17.13 -12.69 1.81
CA LYS A 100 18.28 -12.96 2.68
C LYS A 100 18.30 -14.37 3.29
N ASP A 101 17.14 -15.02 3.44
CA ASP A 101 17.03 -16.38 3.96
C ASP A 101 16.17 -17.25 3.04
N ALA A 102 16.83 -17.96 2.12
CA ALA A 102 16.16 -18.88 1.20
C ALA A 102 15.51 -20.10 1.89
N THR A 103 15.75 -20.32 3.18
CA THR A 103 15.08 -21.39 3.93
C THR A 103 13.81 -20.90 4.63
N ASP A 104 13.58 -19.59 4.71
CA ASP A 104 12.42 -18.99 5.37
C ASP A 104 11.13 -19.39 4.65
N PRO A 105 10.20 -20.12 5.30
CA PRO A 105 8.92 -20.43 4.70
C PRO A 105 7.97 -19.23 4.81
N SER A 106 8.43 -18.07 4.33
CA SER A 106 7.66 -16.83 4.35
C SER A 106 6.39 -16.98 3.50
N PRO A 107 5.24 -16.45 3.96
CA PRO A 107 4.05 -16.35 3.10
C PRO A 107 4.24 -15.37 1.94
N TYR A 108 5.33 -14.61 1.93
CA TYR A 108 5.64 -13.61 0.91
C TYR A 108 6.78 -14.11 0.02
N GLY A 109 6.54 -14.18 -1.28
CA GLY A 109 7.56 -14.59 -2.24
C GLY A 109 8.43 -13.41 -2.70
N ILE A 110 9.44 -13.70 -3.52
CA ILE A 110 10.34 -12.70 -4.08
C ILE A 110 9.90 -12.37 -5.52
N PRO A 111 9.60 -11.11 -5.88
CA PRO A 111 9.23 -10.77 -7.25
C PRO A 111 10.42 -10.96 -8.19
N VAL A 112 10.31 -11.85 -9.18
CA VAL A 112 11.44 -12.21 -10.09
C VAL A 112 11.12 -12.03 -11.57
N SER A 113 9.85 -11.86 -11.92
CA SER A 113 9.41 -11.70 -13.30
C SER A 113 8.09 -10.95 -13.34
N TYR A 114 7.73 -10.41 -14.51
CA TYR A 114 6.43 -9.80 -14.73
C TYR A 114 5.96 -9.98 -16.17
N LYS A 115 4.65 -9.80 -16.35
CA LYS A 115 4.00 -9.72 -17.66
C LYS A 115 2.80 -8.78 -17.58
N TYR A 116 2.72 -7.81 -18.49
CA TYR A 116 1.51 -6.99 -18.66
C TYR A 116 0.33 -7.86 -19.10
N SER A 117 -0.79 -7.70 -18.41
CA SER A 117 -2.11 -8.19 -18.82
C SER A 117 -2.93 -7.08 -19.50
N ALA A 118 -2.75 -5.84 -19.07
CA ALA A 118 -3.29 -4.65 -19.69
C ALA A 118 -2.41 -3.43 -19.37
N LEU A 119 -2.46 -2.42 -20.23
CA LEU A 119 -1.80 -1.13 -20.03
C LEU A 119 -2.61 -0.06 -20.75
N MET A 120 -2.87 1.05 -20.07
CA MET A 120 -3.47 2.26 -20.60
C MET A 120 -2.66 3.46 -20.14
N ILE A 121 -2.36 4.37 -21.07
CA ILE A 121 -1.69 5.63 -20.78
C ILE A 121 -2.60 6.75 -21.26
N GLN A 122 -2.98 7.61 -20.33
CA GLN A 122 -3.72 8.84 -20.55
C GLN A 122 -3.00 9.90 -19.73
N GLU A 123 -2.10 10.62 -20.38
CA GLU A 123 -1.12 11.46 -19.69
C GLU A 123 -1.80 12.46 -18.74
N PRO A 124 -1.26 12.68 -17.52
CA PRO A 124 -0.06 12.07 -16.90
C PRO A 124 -0.33 10.73 -16.16
N TYR A 125 -1.48 10.12 -16.39
CA TYR A 125 -1.93 8.90 -15.71
C TYR A 125 -1.54 7.64 -16.47
N VAL A 126 -1.14 6.62 -15.72
CA VAL A 126 -0.91 5.26 -16.21
C VAL A 126 -1.77 4.30 -15.41
N GLN A 127 -2.50 3.44 -16.11
CA GLN A 127 -3.14 2.27 -15.53
C GLN A 127 -2.49 1.03 -16.12
N ALA A 128 -2.01 0.12 -15.27
CA ALA A 128 -1.44 -1.14 -15.70
C ALA A 128 -2.02 -2.29 -14.91
N SER A 129 -2.22 -3.43 -15.56
CA SER A 129 -2.50 -4.69 -14.89
C SER A 129 -1.33 -5.62 -15.15
N VAL A 130 -0.61 -5.99 -14.09
CA VAL A 130 0.67 -6.71 -14.22
C VAL A 130 0.59 -8.01 -13.42
N LYS A 131 0.97 -9.12 -14.06
CA LYS A 131 1.15 -10.41 -13.39
C LYS A 131 2.61 -10.55 -13.03
N PHE A 132 2.92 -10.48 -11.75
CA PHE A 132 4.24 -10.72 -11.20
C PHE A 132 4.41 -12.18 -10.83
N GLY A 133 5.56 -12.76 -11.16
CA GLY A 133 5.95 -14.07 -10.66
C GLY A 133 6.71 -13.91 -9.35
N PHE A 134 6.14 -14.41 -8.26
CA PHE A 134 6.75 -14.43 -6.94
C PHE A 134 7.39 -15.80 -6.68
N TYR A 135 8.71 -15.83 -6.57
CA TYR A 135 9.48 -17.04 -6.31
C TYR A 135 9.51 -17.35 -4.80
N TYR A 136 9.20 -18.60 -4.44
CA TYR A 136 9.25 -19.13 -3.09
C TYR A 136 10.40 -20.14 -3.00
N PRO A 137 11.57 -19.75 -2.46
CA PRO A 137 12.76 -20.61 -2.46
C PRO A 137 12.54 -21.96 -1.77
N VAL A 138 11.84 -21.98 -0.62
CA VAL A 138 11.58 -23.22 0.13
C VAL A 138 10.73 -24.24 -0.64
N LEU A 139 9.86 -23.76 -1.53
CA LEU A 139 9.01 -24.58 -2.39
C LEU A 139 9.62 -24.82 -3.77
N ASN A 140 10.69 -24.08 -4.11
CA ASN A 140 11.28 -24.03 -5.44
C ASN A 140 10.20 -23.83 -6.54
N THR A 141 9.27 -22.90 -6.31
CA THR A 141 8.15 -22.62 -7.22
C THR A 141 7.92 -21.13 -7.38
N THR A 142 7.29 -20.74 -8.48
CA THR A 142 6.88 -19.36 -8.75
C THR A 142 5.36 -19.27 -8.78
N VAL A 143 4.79 -18.41 -7.94
CA VAL A 143 3.35 -18.17 -7.86
C VAL A 143 3.03 -16.85 -8.55
N PRO A 144 2.09 -16.82 -9.51
CA PRO A 144 1.68 -15.58 -10.15
C PRO A 144 0.74 -14.78 -9.25
N VAL A 145 1.03 -13.50 -9.01
CA VAL A 145 0.14 -12.56 -8.35
C VAL A 145 -0.12 -11.39 -9.30
N GLN A 146 -1.39 -11.02 -9.45
CA GLN A 146 -1.78 -9.90 -10.30
C GLN A 146 -1.92 -8.64 -9.45
N ILE A 147 -1.25 -7.57 -9.87
CA ILE A 147 -1.34 -6.25 -9.26
C ILE A 147 -1.87 -5.30 -10.33
N ASP A 148 -2.99 -4.65 -10.04
CA ASP A 148 -3.45 -3.53 -10.85
C ASP A 148 -2.88 -2.24 -10.24
N ILE A 149 -2.29 -1.41 -11.08
CA ILE A 149 -1.46 -0.28 -10.74
C ILE A 149 -2.09 0.96 -11.38
N TRP A 150 -2.33 1.98 -10.58
CA TRP A 150 -2.61 3.33 -11.05
C TRP A 150 -1.46 4.22 -10.63
N PHE A 151 -0.89 4.96 -11.57
CA PHE A 151 0.13 5.96 -11.33
C PHE A 151 -0.32 7.31 -11.87
N LEU A 152 -0.04 8.35 -11.10
CA LEU A 152 0.08 9.72 -11.56
C LEU A 152 1.57 10.08 -11.51
N PHE A 153 2.11 10.53 -12.63
CA PHE A 153 3.49 11.03 -12.69
C PHE A 153 3.52 12.56 -12.66
N ASN A 154 4.57 13.13 -12.06
CA ASN A 154 4.87 14.55 -12.20
C ASN A 154 5.70 14.84 -13.47
N ASP A 155 6.04 16.11 -13.70
CA ASP A 155 6.83 16.54 -14.87
C ASP A 155 8.25 15.96 -14.92
N ASN A 156 8.75 15.40 -13.81
CA ASN A 156 10.04 14.71 -13.73
C ASN A 156 9.92 13.19 -13.94
N LEU A 157 8.72 12.69 -14.28
CA LEU A 157 8.40 11.25 -14.37
C LEU A 157 8.62 10.50 -13.05
N GLU A 158 8.49 11.19 -11.92
CA GLU A 158 8.43 10.57 -10.60
C GLU A 158 6.96 10.24 -10.28
N VAL A 159 6.71 9.11 -9.64
CA VAL A 159 5.38 8.73 -9.17
C VAL A 159 4.93 9.70 -8.08
N GLN A 160 3.90 10.49 -8.35
CA GLN A 160 3.31 11.46 -7.43
C GLN A 160 2.09 10.92 -6.70
N GLN A 161 1.29 10.07 -7.34
CA GLN A 161 0.25 9.31 -6.66
C GLN A 161 0.24 7.87 -7.16
N TYR A 162 -0.06 6.91 -6.28
CA TYR A 162 -0.29 5.54 -6.70
C TYR A 162 -1.41 4.84 -5.95
N ASP A 163 -2.11 3.94 -6.65
CA ASP A 163 -3.03 2.98 -6.04
C ASP A 163 -2.69 1.57 -6.54
N LEU A 164 -2.43 0.65 -5.63
CA LEU A 164 -2.14 -0.75 -5.95
C LEU A 164 -3.24 -1.66 -5.44
N VAL A 165 -3.79 -2.47 -6.33
CA VAL A 165 -4.81 -3.47 -6.01
C VAL A 165 -4.26 -4.86 -6.24
N LEU A 166 -4.07 -5.62 -5.15
CA LEU A 166 -3.60 -7.01 -5.19
C LEU A 166 -4.75 -7.95 -5.53
N ARG A 167 -5.06 -8.04 -6.82
CA ARG A 167 -6.20 -8.80 -7.32
C ARG A 167 -6.09 -10.28 -6.96
N ARG A 168 -7.02 -10.74 -6.10
CA ARG A 168 -7.13 -12.12 -5.58
C ARG A 168 -5.91 -12.57 -4.76
N ALA A 169 -5.14 -11.65 -4.17
CA ALA A 169 -3.99 -12.06 -3.35
C ALA A 169 -4.40 -12.87 -2.12
N ALA A 170 -5.54 -12.56 -1.49
CA ALA A 170 -6.07 -13.36 -0.38
C ALA A 170 -6.22 -14.84 -0.76
N TRP A 171 -6.83 -15.11 -1.91
CA TRP A 171 -6.95 -16.47 -2.43
C TRP A 171 -5.57 -17.09 -2.75
N ALA A 172 -4.63 -16.33 -3.31
CA ALA A 172 -3.27 -16.83 -3.54
C ALA A 172 -2.57 -17.25 -2.23
N PHE A 173 -2.73 -16.49 -1.15
CA PHE A 173 -2.16 -16.85 0.15
C PHE A 173 -2.84 -18.07 0.78
N GLU A 174 -4.17 -18.18 0.65
CA GLU A 174 -4.94 -19.35 1.11
C GLU A 174 -4.55 -20.63 0.36
N ASP A 175 -4.38 -20.55 -0.96
CA ASP A 175 -3.94 -21.68 -1.80
C ASP A 175 -2.51 -22.10 -1.47
N LEU A 176 -1.65 -21.14 -1.12
CA LEU A 176 -0.24 -21.39 -0.79
C LEU A 176 -0.02 -21.94 0.62
N ALA A 177 -0.86 -21.57 1.58
CA ALA A 177 -0.67 -21.89 3.00
C ALA A 177 -0.48 -23.41 3.28
N PRO A 178 -1.25 -24.35 2.69
CA PRO A 178 -1.04 -25.78 2.87
C PRO A 178 0.36 -26.27 2.46
N TYR A 179 1.00 -25.62 1.48
CA TYR A 179 2.34 -25.98 1.02
C TYR A 179 3.45 -25.43 1.93
N LEU A 180 3.25 -24.24 2.51
CA LEU A 180 4.24 -23.61 3.39
C LEU A 180 4.20 -24.13 4.83
N THR A 181 3.01 -24.44 5.35
CA THR A 181 2.82 -24.81 6.75
C THR A 181 3.62 -26.04 7.23
N PRO A 182 3.89 -27.09 6.43
CA PRO A 182 4.80 -28.17 6.84
C PRO A 182 6.22 -27.67 7.11
N PHE A 183 6.72 -26.71 6.32
CA PHE A 183 8.05 -26.12 6.53
C PHE A 183 8.06 -25.19 7.75
N MET A 184 7.00 -24.43 7.97
CA MET A 184 6.83 -23.62 9.19
C MET A 184 6.82 -24.52 10.44
N ALA A 185 6.05 -25.61 10.43
CA ALA A 185 5.98 -26.56 11.52
C ALA A 185 7.34 -27.21 11.81
N ALA A 186 8.06 -27.64 10.75
CA ALA A 186 9.40 -28.20 10.89
C ALA A 186 10.38 -27.19 11.50
N ARG A 187 10.33 -25.92 11.07
CA ARG A 187 11.19 -24.85 11.60
C ARG A 187 10.97 -24.59 13.09
N LEU A 188 9.73 -24.71 13.54
CA LEU A 188 9.35 -24.52 14.94
C LEU A 188 9.38 -25.82 15.76
N SER A 189 9.78 -26.95 15.16
CA SER A 189 9.71 -28.28 15.79
C SER A 189 8.33 -28.63 16.34
N LEU A 190 7.26 -28.22 15.65
CA LEU A 190 5.89 -28.50 16.04
C LEU A 190 5.46 -29.95 15.66
N PRO A 191 4.57 -30.59 16.45
CA PRO A 191 4.02 -31.90 16.12
C PRO A 191 3.34 -31.95 14.75
N GLN A 192 3.44 -33.09 14.06
CA GLN A 192 2.86 -33.25 12.71
C GLN A 192 1.33 -33.08 12.66
N ASN A 193 0.62 -33.28 13.77
CA ASN A 193 -0.84 -33.15 13.87
C ASN A 193 -1.30 -31.74 14.28
N THR A 194 -0.39 -30.76 14.35
CA THR A 194 -0.75 -29.38 14.66
C THR A 194 -1.61 -28.80 13.54
N SER A 195 -2.74 -28.17 13.88
CA SER A 195 -3.62 -27.55 12.89
C SER A 195 -2.93 -26.37 12.19
N GLN A 196 -3.28 -26.14 10.93
CA GLN A 196 -2.71 -25.04 10.14
C GLN A 196 -2.82 -23.65 10.82
N PRO A 197 -3.96 -23.23 11.40
CA PRO A 197 -4.05 -21.93 12.07
C PRO A 197 -3.09 -21.80 13.26
N THR A 198 -2.86 -22.89 14.00
CA THR A 198 -1.91 -22.91 15.12
C THR A 198 -0.47 -22.82 14.63
N ILE A 199 -0.12 -23.49 13.52
CA ILE A 199 1.20 -23.37 12.90
C ILE A 199 1.45 -21.92 12.45
N LEU A 200 0.50 -21.32 11.72
CA LEU A 200 0.62 -19.95 11.22
C LEU A 200 0.79 -18.95 12.36
N ARG A 201 -0.05 -19.05 13.39
CA ARG A 201 0.06 -18.20 14.59
C ARG A 201 1.44 -18.33 15.24
N SER A 202 1.88 -19.56 15.51
CA SER A 202 3.19 -19.81 16.16
C SER A 202 4.34 -19.24 15.31
N TYR A 203 4.27 -19.41 13.99
CA TYR A 203 5.27 -18.89 13.06
C TYR A 203 5.30 -17.37 13.01
N PHE A 204 4.15 -16.71 12.91
CA PHE A 204 4.09 -15.25 12.90
C PHE A 204 4.55 -14.67 14.24
N THR A 205 4.06 -15.20 15.37
CA THR A 205 4.50 -14.78 16.71
C THR A 205 6.01 -14.94 16.85
N GLN A 206 6.59 -16.09 16.50
CA GLN A 206 8.04 -16.29 16.55
C GLN A 206 8.80 -15.23 15.73
N LYS A 207 8.36 -14.97 14.50
CA LYS A 207 9.02 -14.01 13.60
C LYS A 207 8.91 -12.58 14.14
N ILE A 208 7.74 -12.19 14.62
CA ILE A 208 7.49 -10.87 15.21
C ILE A 208 8.36 -10.69 16.45
N CYS A 209 8.25 -11.58 17.44
CA CYS A 209 8.98 -11.47 18.69
C CYS A 209 10.50 -11.51 18.50
N SER A 210 11.01 -12.43 17.67
CA SER A 210 12.45 -12.50 17.40
C SER A 210 12.96 -11.21 16.76
N THR A 211 12.20 -10.62 15.83
CA THR A 211 12.58 -9.39 15.13
C THR A 211 12.51 -8.19 16.08
N ALA A 212 11.42 -8.06 16.84
CA ALA A 212 11.26 -6.98 17.80
C ALA A 212 12.38 -7.00 18.85
N LEU A 213 12.68 -8.16 19.45
CA LEU A 213 13.76 -8.25 20.44
C LEU A 213 15.15 -7.97 19.84
N SER A 214 15.36 -8.26 18.56
CA SER A 214 16.66 -8.05 17.91
C SER A 214 16.91 -6.59 17.53
N TYR A 215 15.87 -5.86 17.10
CA TYR A 215 16.02 -4.55 16.46
C TYR A 215 15.31 -3.40 17.18
N CYS A 216 14.31 -3.70 18.02
CA CYS A 216 13.51 -2.71 18.74
C CYS A 216 14.04 -2.56 20.18
N ASN A 217 15.03 -1.69 20.34
CA ASN A 217 15.70 -1.42 21.60
C ASN A 217 15.60 0.06 22.00
N GLY A 218 16.01 0.39 23.22
CA GLY A 218 15.99 1.76 23.72
C GLY A 218 14.59 2.36 23.69
N THR A 219 14.44 3.53 23.08
CA THR A 219 13.13 4.21 22.93
C THR A 219 12.16 3.48 22.01
N ASN A 220 12.64 2.59 21.16
CA ASN A 220 11.81 1.82 20.23
C ASN A 220 11.40 0.46 20.79
N GLN A 221 11.76 0.15 22.04
CA GLN A 221 11.45 -1.14 22.65
C GLN A 221 9.94 -1.37 22.74
N GLN A 222 9.49 -2.50 22.17
CA GLN A 222 8.06 -2.87 22.14
C GLN A 222 7.70 -3.92 23.20
N TYR A 223 8.68 -4.77 23.55
CA TYR A 223 8.50 -5.89 24.47
C TYR A 223 9.67 -5.96 25.43
N SER A 224 9.39 -6.35 26.66
CA SER A 224 10.39 -6.51 27.73
C SER A 224 11.16 -7.83 27.61
N SER A 225 10.51 -8.89 27.12
CA SER A 225 11.11 -10.19 26.84
C SER A 225 10.38 -10.91 25.70
N PHE A 226 10.85 -12.11 25.34
CA PHE A 226 10.21 -12.93 24.32
C PHE A 226 8.85 -13.43 24.81
N GLU A 227 8.78 -13.86 26.07
CA GLU A 227 7.56 -14.34 26.73
C GLU A 227 6.50 -13.23 26.84
N ASP A 228 6.93 -12.00 27.17
CA ASP A 228 6.06 -10.82 27.17
C ASP A 228 5.49 -10.55 25.77
N CYS A 229 6.32 -10.71 24.73
CA CYS A 229 5.84 -10.61 23.36
C CYS A 229 4.82 -11.69 23.00
N GLU A 230 5.08 -12.95 23.36
CA GLU A 230 4.12 -14.04 23.12
C GLU A 230 2.80 -13.84 23.86
N GLU A 231 2.84 -13.38 25.11
CA GLU A 231 1.64 -13.08 25.90
C GLU A 231 0.81 -11.97 25.26
N GLN A 232 1.45 -10.85 24.92
CA GLN A 232 0.76 -9.70 24.32
C GLN A 232 0.19 -10.01 22.93
N LEU A 233 0.91 -10.81 22.12
CA LEU A 233 0.43 -11.26 20.81
C LEU A 233 -0.58 -12.40 20.89
N GLY A 234 -0.62 -13.15 21.99
CA GLY A 234 -1.58 -14.24 22.21
C GLY A 234 -3.04 -13.77 22.21
N GLY A 235 -3.29 -12.49 22.54
CA GLY A 235 -4.60 -11.85 22.45
C GLY A 235 -4.99 -11.34 21.07
N LYS A 236 -4.10 -11.42 20.06
CA LYS A 236 -4.36 -10.94 18.70
C LYS A 236 -4.92 -12.06 17.82
N ASP A 237 -5.84 -11.68 16.94
CA ASP A 237 -6.33 -12.57 15.90
C ASP A 237 -5.21 -12.91 14.91
N LEU A 238 -5.30 -14.08 14.27
CA LEU A 238 -4.38 -14.42 13.19
C LEU A 238 -4.52 -13.40 12.05
N GLY A 239 -5.75 -13.01 11.73
CA GLY A 239 -6.09 -12.10 10.63
C GLY A 239 -6.48 -12.86 9.36
N GLU A 240 -7.17 -12.14 8.49
CA GLU A 240 -7.55 -12.60 7.15
C GLU A 240 -6.73 -11.86 6.11
N TRP A 241 -6.33 -12.54 5.04
CA TRP A 241 -5.42 -11.98 4.05
C TRP A 241 -5.99 -10.80 3.25
N PHE A 242 -7.32 -10.69 3.13
CA PHE A 242 -7.96 -9.54 2.50
C PHE A 242 -8.08 -8.34 3.45
N ARG A 243 -7.71 -8.50 4.72
CA ARG A 243 -7.65 -7.46 5.77
C ARG A 243 -6.27 -7.48 6.43
N ALA A 244 -5.25 -7.59 5.59
CA ALA A 244 -3.87 -7.83 6.01
C ALA A 244 -3.25 -6.69 6.81
N GLY A 245 -3.86 -5.49 6.83
CA GLY A 245 -3.37 -4.41 7.69
C GLY A 245 -4.21 -4.11 8.94
N ASP A 246 -5.20 -4.94 9.28
CA ASP A 246 -5.96 -4.79 10.52
C ASP A 246 -5.10 -5.16 11.76
N ASP A 247 -5.59 -4.88 12.96
CA ASP A 247 -4.93 -5.23 14.23
C ASP A 247 -4.86 -6.76 14.48
N ASN A 248 -3.98 -7.44 13.75
CA ASN A 248 -3.81 -8.88 13.76
C ASN A 248 -2.34 -9.29 13.55
N LEU A 249 -2.07 -10.60 13.57
CA LEU A 249 -0.72 -11.15 13.37
C LEU A 249 -0.24 -11.07 11.92
N VAL A 250 -1.13 -11.17 10.93
CA VAL A 250 -0.78 -11.00 9.50
C VAL A 250 -0.19 -9.61 9.26
N CYS A 251 -0.80 -8.54 9.79
CA CYS A 251 -0.27 -7.18 9.66
C CYS A 251 1.10 -7.06 10.30
N ARG A 252 1.25 -7.49 11.55
CA ARG A 252 2.53 -7.42 12.25
C ARG A 252 3.63 -8.22 11.55
N ASN A 253 3.29 -9.40 11.02
CA ASN A 253 4.23 -10.21 10.24
C ASN A 253 4.65 -9.52 8.94
N LEU A 254 3.75 -8.74 8.33
CA LEU A 254 4.05 -7.95 7.13
C LEU A 254 5.11 -6.89 7.40
N HIS A 255 5.17 -6.31 8.61
CA HIS A 255 6.19 -5.31 8.95
C HIS A 255 7.56 -5.89 9.34
N VAL A 256 7.64 -7.18 9.70
CA VAL A 256 8.88 -7.84 10.12
C VAL A 256 10.06 -7.59 9.17
N PRO A 257 9.94 -7.73 7.83
CA PRO A 257 11.06 -7.51 6.90
C PRO A 257 11.60 -6.08 6.89
N MET A 258 10.80 -5.09 7.28
CA MET A 258 11.15 -3.66 7.23
C MET A 258 11.78 -3.16 8.54
N VAL A 259 11.55 -3.85 9.66
CA VAL A 259 12.15 -3.48 10.97
C VAL A 259 13.68 -3.33 10.89
N PRO A 260 14.47 -4.24 10.28
CA PRO A 260 15.91 -4.08 10.19
C PRO A 260 16.36 -2.90 9.31
N LEU A 261 15.51 -2.40 8.41
CA LEU A 261 15.81 -1.27 7.53
C LEU A 261 15.66 0.05 8.30
N ARG A 262 14.57 0.20 9.04
CA ARG A 262 14.25 1.44 9.77
C ARG A 262 13.50 1.17 11.08
N PRO A 263 14.18 0.69 12.14
CA PRO A 263 13.55 0.30 13.40
C PRO A 263 12.72 1.42 14.04
N GLN A 264 13.15 2.67 13.95
CA GLN A 264 12.47 3.82 14.52
C GLN A 264 11.10 4.14 13.89
N VAL A 265 10.78 3.53 12.74
CA VAL A 265 9.46 3.63 12.10
C VAL A 265 8.69 2.33 12.29
N HIS A 266 9.32 1.18 12.04
CA HIS A 266 8.59 -0.09 11.97
C HIS A 266 8.44 -0.84 13.29
N CYS A 267 9.16 -0.46 14.35
CA CYS A 267 9.06 -1.14 15.63
C CYS A 267 7.64 -1.04 16.21
N GLU A 268 7.02 0.13 16.19
CA GLU A 268 5.65 0.28 16.72
C GLU A 268 4.65 -0.60 15.96
N HIS A 269 4.82 -0.75 14.64
CA HIS A 269 3.94 -1.56 13.80
C HIS A 269 3.95 -3.05 14.17
N VAL A 270 5.10 -3.57 14.62
CA VAL A 270 5.21 -4.97 15.08
C VAL A 270 4.88 -5.13 16.57
N GLY A 271 4.66 -4.03 17.28
CA GLY A 271 4.42 -3.97 18.71
C GLY A 271 2.96 -4.20 19.13
N PRO A 272 2.67 -4.10 20.44
CA PRO A 272 1.33 -4.32 21.00
C PRO A 272 0.28 -3.35 20.47
N SER A 273 0.64 -2.07 20.35
CA SER A 273 -0.25 -1.02 19.81
C SER A 273 -0.52 -1.21 18.32
N GLY A 274 0.41 -1.86 17.60
CA GLY A 274 0.42 -1.85 16.14
C GLY A 274 0.85 -0.50 15.55
N GLY A 275 1.33 0.40 16.41
CA GLY A 275 1.59 1.80 16.10
C GLY A 275 0.33 2.41 15.52
N ASP A 276 0.50 2.94 14.33
CA ASP A 276 -0.53 3.57 13.56
C ASP A 276 -0.93 2.62 12.39
N MET A 277 -0.08 1.67 11.99
CA MET A 277 -0.32 0.74 10.86
C MET A 277 -1.24 -0.45 11.15
N CYS A 278 -1.02 -1.18 12.24
CA CYS A 278 -1.74 -2.43 12.55
C CYS A 278 -2.84 -2.19 13.59
N ILE A 279 -3.85 -1.42 13.21
CA ILE A 279 -4.94 -0.97 14.09
C ILE A 279 -6.32 -1.51 13.66
N PRO A 280 -7.33 -1.55 14.56
CA PRO A 280 -8.68 -1.96 14.19
C PRO A 280 -9.27 -1.03 13.12
N ARG A 281 -10.03 -1.59 12.17
CA ARG A 281 -10.59 -0.85 11.04
C ARG A 281 -12.10 -0.97 10.94
N ASN A 282 -12.73 0.11 10.47
CA ASN A 282 -14.16 0.13 10.16
C ASN A 282 -14.36 0.20 8.64
N TYR A 283 -15.18 -0.71 8.11
CA TYR A 283 -15.44 -0.79 6.67
C TYR A 283 -15.93 0.54 6.06
N SER A 284 -16.88 1.21 6.71
CA SER A 284 -17.42 2.47 6.20
C SER A 284 -16.37 3.57 6.18
N GLN A 285 -15.50 3.63 7.20
CA GLN A 285 -14.38 4.58 7.21
C GLN A 285 -13.39 4.27 6.09
N VAL A 286 -13.05 2.99 5.88
CA VAL A 286 -12.18 2.58 4.77
C VAL A 286 -12.80 2.97 3.43
N VAL A 287 -14.09 2.76 3.20
CA VAL A 287 -14.65 3.04 1.86
C VAL A 287 -14.86 4.54 1.61
N LEU A 288 -15.18 5.32 2.64
CA LEU A 288 -15.51 6.75 2.50
C LEU A 288 -14.30 7.68 2.59
N ASP A 289 -13.16 7.18 3.02
CA ASP A 289 -11.96 8.00 3.20
C ASP A 289 -11.31 8.41 1.87
N GLU A 290 -11.18 9.73 1.71
CA GLU A 290 -10.65 10.43 0.53
C GLU A 290 -9.15 10.64 0.66
N HIS A 291 -8.37 9.61 0.35
CA HIS A 291 -6.92 9.67 0.47
C HIS A 291 -6.24 10.51 -0.63
N PHE A 292 -6.73 10.43 -1.87
CA PHE A 292 -6.04 11.00 -3.02
C PHE A 292 -6.35 12.49 -3.24
N PRO A 293 -5.33 13.37 -3.32
CA PRO A 293 -5.54 14.79 -3.62
C PRO A 293 -6.20 15.04 -4.98
N ALA A 294 -5.91 14.17 -5.96
CA ALA A 294 -6.58 14.15 -7.25
C ALA A 294 -7.05 12.74 -7.58
N GLY A 295 -8.31 12.60 -8.02
CA GLY A 295 -8.83 11.35 -8.55
C GLY A 295 -8.19 10.98 -9.89
N PHE A 296 -8.10 9.68 -10.17
CA PHE A 296 -7.61 9.11 -11.44
C PHE A 296 -8.63 9.29 -12.58
N LEU A 297 -8.90 10.54 -12.97
CA LEU A 297 -9.85 10.90 -14.02
C LEU A 297 -9.11 11.35 -15.28
N ALA A 298 -9.36 10.65 -16.39
CA ALA A 298 -8.76 10.90 -17.70
C ALA A 298 -9.00 12.32 -18.27
N GLN A 299 -10.09 12.97 -17.84
CA GLN A 299 -10.44 14.34 -18.21
C GLN A 299 -10.70 15.12 -16.94
N GLN A 300 -9.64 15.63 -16.32
CA GLN A 300 -9.81 16.78 -15.43
C GLN A 300 -10.14 17.97 -16.35
N PRO A 301 -11.31 18.62 -16.23
CA PRO A 301 -11.51 19.88 -16.93
C PRO A 301 -10.37 20.79 -16.51
N HIS A 302 -9.62 21.29 -17.49
CA HIS A 302 -8.56 22.25 -17.28
C HIS A 302 -9.13 23.34 -16.36
N GLN A 303 -8.75 23.33 -15.07
CA GLN A 303 -9.05 24.46 -14.22
C GLN A 303 -8.20 25.58 -14.79
N VAL A 304 -8.83 26.38 -15.65
CA VAL A 304 -8.36 27.71 -15.97
C VAL A 304 -8.15 28.34 -14.61
N SER A 305 -6.90 28.67 -14.31
CA SER A 305 -6.53 29.51 -13.17
C SER A 305 -7.28 30.83 -13.31
N GLY A 306 -8.49 30.85 -12.76
CA GLY A 306 -9.41 31.97 -12.70
C GLY A 306 -9.65 32.24 -11.23
N ASP A 307 -9.14 33.40 -10.82
CA ASP A 307 -9.33 34.11 -9.56
C ASP A 307 -10.24 33.47 -8.49
N ALA A 308 -9.67 33.40 -7.28
CA ALA A 308 -10.38 33.15 -6.04
C ALA A 308 -11.63 34.04 -5.89
N SER A 309 -12.82 33.48 -6.06
CA SER A 309 -13.99 33.69 -5.20
C SER A 309 -15.25 33.09 -5.83
N SER A 310 -15.65 31.90 -5.40
CA SER A 310 -17.06 31.56 -5.19
C SER A 310 -17.16 30.16 -4.62
N SER A 311 -17.44 30.06 -3.33
CA SER A 311 -17.91 28.84 -2.70
C SER A 311 -19.21 28.38 -3.38
N PRO A 312 -19.38 27.08 -3.70
CA PRO A 312 -20.70 26.56 -4.02
C PRO A 312 -21.51 26.57 -2.73
N SER A 313 -22.59 27.36 -2.70
CA SER A 313 -23.59 27.30 -1.64
C SER A 313 -24.26 25.93 -1.68
N SER A 314 -24.11 25.15 -0.60
CA SER A 314 -24.86 23.93 -0.36
C SER A 314 -26.37 24.21 -0.47
N PRO A 315 -27.16 23.35 -1.14
CA PRO A 315 -28.62 23.46 -1.08
C PRO A 315 -29.08 23.13 0.34
N SER A 316 -29.86 24.05 0.92
CA SER A 316 -30.55 23.84 2.20
C SER A 316 -31.47 22.62 2.12
N PRO A 317 -31.65 21.87 3.22
CA PRO A 317 -32.63 20.79 3.26
C PRO A 317 -34.05 21.35 3.11
N PRO A 318 -35.00 20.60 2.50
CA PRO A 318 -36.38 21.03 2.43
C PRO A 318 -36.95 21.08 3.85
N THR A 319 -37.65 22.16 4.16
CA THR A 319 -38.48 22.26 5.35
C THR A 319 -39.71 21.38 5.19
N ASP A 320 -39.91 20.48 6.14
CA ASP A 320 -41.14 19.72 6.33
C ASP A 320 -42.29 20.69 6.61
N ASP A 321 -43.25 20.76 5.70
CA ASP A 321 -44.62 21.20 5.93
C ASP A 321 -45.48 20.52 4.86
N ASP A 322 -46.20 19.46 5.28
CA ASP A 322 -47.63 19.26 5.02
C ASP A 322 -48.02 17.79 5.25
N GLU A 323 -48.78 17.59 6.33
CA GLU A 323 -49.67 16.45 6.55
C GLU A 323 -50.69 16.35 5.40
N GLU A 324 -50.89 15.16 4.83
CA GLU A 324 -52.19 14.48 4.75
C GLU A 324 -52.11 13.20 3.89
N ASP A 325 -52.49 12.08 4.53
CA ASP A 325 -53.28 10.94 4.06
C ASP A 325 -52.99 10.23 2.73
N GLY A 326 -52.73 8.93 2.85
CA GLY A 326 -52.91 7.95 1.78
C GLY A 326 -52.33 6.59 2.14
N ASP A 327 -53.18 5.70 2.65
CA ASP A 327 -52.99 4.25 2.66
C ASP A 327 -52.35 3.77 1.34
N ASP A 328 -51.38 2.86 1.42
CA ASP A 328 -51.36 1.61 0.66
C ASP A 328 -50.08 0.81 0.99
N ASP A 329 -50.35 -0.40 1.49
CA ASP A 329 -49.65 -1.65 1.19
C ASP A 329 -48.33 -2.02 1.91
N GLU A 330 -48.54 -2.94 2.87
CA GLU A 330 -47.71 -4.13 3.11
C GLU A 330 -46.90 -4.58 1.89
N GLU A 331 -45.58 -4.75 2.02
CA GLU A 331 -44.79 -5.86 1.44
C GLU A 331 -43.28 -5.59 1.57
N TRP A 332 -42.66 -5.87 2.73
CA TRP A 332 -41.23 -6.25 2.82
C TRP A 332 -40.83 -6.77 4.21
N LYS A 333 -41.55 -7.77 4.72
CA LYS A 333 -41.08 -8.59 5.84
C LYS A 333 -41.32 -10.08 5.58
N ARG A 334 -40.42 -10.69 4.81
CA ARG A 334 -40.05 -12.11 4.93
C ARG A 334 -38.92 -12.42 3.96
N GLN A 335 -37.73 -12.70 4.50
CA GLN A 335 -36.83 -13.78 4.04
C GLN A 335 -35.57 -13.78 4.91
N GLU A 336 -35.72 -14.28 6.13
CA GLU A 336 -34.68 -15.07 6.80
C GLU A 336 -35.37 -16.35 7.28
N GLU A 337 -34.63 -17.46 7.29
CA GLU A 337 -35.03 -18.87 7.45
C GLU A 337 -35.32 -19.64 6.14
N GLU A 338 -34.24 -20.12 5.52
CA GLU A 338 -34.02 -21.55 5.24
C GLU A 338 -32.53 -21.89 5.17
#